data_AF-X1QUM7-F1
#
_entry.id   AF-X1QUM7-F1
#
_cell.length_a   1.000
_cell.length_b   1.000
_cell.length_c   1.000
_cell.angle_alpha   90.00
_cell.angle_beta   90.00
_cell.angle_gamma   90.00
#
_symmetry.space_group_name_H-M   'P 1'
#
loop_
_entity.id
_entity.type
_entity.pdbx_description
1 polymer ?
#
loop_
_entity_poly.entity_id
_entity_poly.type
_entity_poly.pdbx_seq_one_letter_code
_entity_poly.pdbx_strand_id
1 'polypeptide(L)'
;TGMHILVILIDMTNYAEALRELSAARREVPGRRGYPGYLYTDLASIYERAGRIKEEEGSITLIPILTMPDDDKTHPIPDLTGYITEGQIILQRNLHQKGIYPPISVLPSLSRLMDE
;
A
#
# COMPACT_ATOMS: atom_id res chain seq x y z
N THR A 1 5.33 -6.47 26.48
CA THR A 1 5.66 -5.16 25.89
C THR A 1 7.10 -5.22 25.42
N GLY A 2 7.47 -4.53 24.33
CA GLY A 2 8.80 -4.66 23.71
C GLY A 2 8.95 -5.73 22.60
N MET A 3 7.85 -6.22 22.02
CA MET A 3 7.92 -7.17 20.90
C MET A 3 8.19 -6.45 19.56
N HIS A 4 8.88 -7.14 18.66
CA HIS A 4 8.98 -6.77 17.25
C HIS A 4 7.84 -7.43 16.48
N ILE A 5 6.91 -6.60 16.00
CA ILE A 5 5.68 -7.06 15.36
C ILE A 5 5.82 -6.83 13.85
N LEU A 6 5.53 -7.88 13.08
CA LEU A 6 5.31 -7.79 11.63
C LEU A 6 3.81 -7.82 11.34
N VAL A 7 3.29 -6.78 10.72
CA VAL A 7 1.91 -6.68 10.26
C VAL A 7 1.89 -6.85 8.74
N ILE A 8 1.08 -7.79 8.27
CA ILE A 8 0.82 -8.00 6.84
C ILE A 8 -0.65 -7.69 6.60
N LEU A 9 -0.92 -6.72 5.72
CA LEU A 9 -2.29 -6.34 5.34
C LEU A 9 -2.53 -6.79 3.90
N ILE A 10 -3.56 -7.59 3.68
CA ILE A 10 -3.95 -8.04 2.35
C ILE A 10 -5.48 -8.17 2.26
N ASP A 11 -6.18 -7.62 1.25
CA ASP A 11 -5.72 -6.80 0.12
C ASP A 11 -6.17 -5.33 0.32
N MET A 12 -5.24 -4.37 0.26
CA MET A 12 -5.56 -2.95 0.39
C MET A 12 -6.42 -2.41 -0.76
N THR A 13 -6.42 -3.09 -1.91
CA THR A 13 -7.36 -2.78 -3.00
C THR A 13 -8.79 -3.09 -2.59
N ASN A 14 -9.04 -4.22 -1.93
CA ASN A 14 -10.38 -4.56 -1.44
C ASN A 14 -10.86 -3.59 -0.36
N TYR A 15 -9.95 -3.11 0.49
CA TYR A 15 -10.27 -2.05 1.45
C TYR A 15 -10.72 -0.77 0.73
N ALA A 16 -9.97 -0.32 -0.28
CA ALA A 16 -10.32 0.88 -1.05
C ALA A 16 -11.63 0.72 -1.84
N GLU A 17 -11.93 -0.47 -2.37
CA GLU A 17 -13.20 -0.77 -3.03
C GLU A 17 -14.39 -0.70 -2.07
N ALA A 18 -14.27 -1.28 -0.88
CA ALA A 18 -15.32 -1.19 0.13
C ALA A 18 -15.57 0.26 0.56
N LEU A 19 -14.50 1.05 0.70
CA LEU A 19 -14.61 2.48 1.01
C LEU A 19 -15.29 3.26 -0.12
N ARG A 20 -14.99 2.93 -1.37
CA ARG A 20 -15.65 3.50 -2.56
C ARG A 20 -17.14 3.20 -2.57
N GLU A 21 -17.53 1.97 -2.29
CA GLU A 21 -18.94 1.57 -2.23
C GLU A 21 -19.70 2.33 -1.14
N LEU A 22 -19.11 2.46 0.05
CA LEU A 22 -19.70 3.22 1.16
C LEU A 22 -19.88 4.70 0.81
N SER A 23 -18.85 5.33 0.21
CA SER A 23 -18.89 6.72 -0.23
C SER A 23 -19.98 6.96 -1.28
N ALA A 24 -20.10 6.04 -2.26
CA ALA A 24 -21.13 6.07 -3.27
C ALA A 24 -22.55 5.93 -2.68
N ALA A 25 -22.73 5.00 -1.71
CA ALA A 25 -24.00 4.82 -1.01
C ALA A 25 -24.42 6.08 -0.23
N ARG A 26 -23.44 6.84 0.30
CA ARG A 26 -23.65 8.12 0.98
C ARG A 26 -23.84 9.31 0.05
N ARG A 27 -23.68 9.12 -1.27
CA ARG A 27 -23.74 10.18 -2.29
C ARG A 27 -22.75 11.32 -2.02
N GLU A 28 -21.56 10.97 -1.54
CA GLU A 28 -20.46 11.92 -1.36
C GLU A 28 -19.90 12.37 -2.72
N VAL A 29 -19.20 13.51 -2.74
CA VAL A 29 -18.54 13.99 -3.97
C VAL A 29 -17.37 13.06 -4.30
N PRO A 30 -17.38 12.38 -5.46
CA PRO A 30 -16.32 11.44 -5.81
C PRO A 30 -15.04 12.18 -6.22
N GLY A 31 -13.90 11.57 -5.89
CA GLY A 31 -12.58 11.94 -6.39
C GLY A 31 -12.21 11.17 -7.66
N ARG A 32 -10.90 10.90 -7.84
CA ARG A 32 -10.36 10.23 -9.03
C ARG A 32 -10.92 8.81 -9.15
N ARG A 33 -11.42 8.43 -10.34
CA ARG A 33 -12.02 7.10 -10.63
C ARG A 33 -13.14 6.66 -9.65
N GLY A 34 -13.83 7.61 -9.01
CA GLY A 34 -14.96 7.32 -8.14
C GLY A 34 -14.62 7.02 -6.67
N TYR A 35 -13.34 6.97 -6.29
CA TYR A 35 -12.94 6.84 -4.89
C TYR A 35 -13.24 8.12 -4.09
N PRO A 36 -13.47 8.03 -2.77
CA PRO A 36 -13.66 9.21 -1.95
C PRO A 36 -12.44 10.14 -1.96
N GLY A 37 -12.68 11.44 -1.81
CA GLY A 37 -11.60 12.44 -1.72
C GLY A 37 -10.68 12.26 -0.50
N TYR A 38 -11.14 11.54 0.53
CA TYR A 38 -10.38 11.24 1.75
C TYR A 38 -9.64 9.90 1.71
N LEU A 39 -9.60 9.19 0.57
CA LEU A 39 -8.87 7.92 0.44
C LEU A 39 -7.41 8.02 0.89
N TYR A 40 -6.74 9.13 0.58
CA TYR A 40 -5.36 9.39 1.02
C TYR A 40 -5.25 9.39 2.55
N THR A 41 -6.09 10.18 3.21
CA THR A 41 -6.08 10.33 4.67
C THR A 41 -6.40 9.01 5.37
N ASP A 42 -7.35 8.25 4.84
CA ASP A 42 -7.71 6.93 5.38
C ASP A 42 -6.54 5.94 5.27
N LEU A 43 -5.89 5.83 4.11
CA LEU A 43 -4.71 4.99 3.94
C LEU A 43 -3.55 5.44 4.84
N ALA A 44 -3.29 6.75 4.94
CA ALA A 44 -2.24 7.30 5.78
C ALA A 44 -2.46 6.96 7.26
N SER A 45 -3.71 7.04 7.73
CA SER A 45 -4.06 6.69 9.12
C SER A 45 -3.75 5.24 9.48
N ILE A 46 -3.71 4.34 8.49
CA ILE A 46 -3.35 2.93 8.65
C ILE A 46 -1.83 2.76 8.58
N TYR A 47 -1.20 3.33 7.56
CA TYR A 47 0.21 3.09 7.24
C TYR A 47 1.19 3.76 8.19
N GLU A 48 0.91 4.99 8.63
CA GLU A 48 1.77 5.80 9.51
C GLU A 48 1.84 5.29 10.97
N ARG A 49 1.23 4.14 11.25
CA ARG A 49 1.28 3.49 12.56
C ARG A 49 2.49 2.54 12.71
N ALA A 50 3.27 2.36 11.64
CA ALA A 50 4.49 1.57 11.64
C ALA A 50 5.69 2.40 12.12
N GLY A 51 6.69 1.73 12.69
CA GLY A 51 7.93 2.37 13.14
C GLY A 51 8.38 1.92 14.53
N ARG A 52 9.29 2.72 15.11
CA ARG A 52 9.84 2.54 16.45
C ARG A 52 9.72 3.84 17.22
N ILE A 53 9.46 3.74 18.53
CA ILE A 53 9.49 4.90 19.43
C ILE A 53 10.87 4.92 20.09
N LYS A 54 11.50 6.11 20.17
CA LYS A 54 12.91 6.30 20.54
C LYS A 54 13.31 5.65 21.89
N GLU A 55 12.38 5.53 22.82
CA GLU A 55 12.62 5.04 24.18
C GLU A 55 12.01 3.65 24.42
N GLU A 56 11.47 3.01 23.39
CA GLU A 56 10.82 1.71 23.46
C GLU A 56 11.60 0.65 22.67
N GLU A 57 11.71 -0.57 23.22
CA GLU A 57 12.39 -1.67 22.53
C GLU A 57 11.57 -2.26 21.39
N GLY A 58 10.24 -2.11 21.43
CA GLY A 58 9.33 -2.67 20.44
C GLY A 58 9.40 -2.00 19.07
N SER A 59 8.91 -2.71 18.05
CA SER A 59 8.76 -2.16 16.70
C SER A 59 7.52 -2.68 16.02
N ILE A 60 6.99 -1.91 15.08
CA ILE A 60 5.96 -2.35 14.15
C ILE A 60 6.49 -2.18 12.74
N THR A 61 6.65 -3.30 12.03
CA THR A 61 6.95 -3.32 10.60
C THR A 61 5.66 -3.63 9.85
N LEU A 62 5.34 -2.84 8.83
CA LEU A 62 4.13 -3.01 8.04
C LEU A 62 4.48 -3.38 6.60
N ILE A 63 3.88 -4.46 6.10
CA ILE A 63 3.92 -4.86 4.69
C ILE A 63 2.48 -4.86 4.16
N PRO A 64 2.02 -3.73 3.59
CA PRO A 64 0.73 -3.68 2.93
C PRO A 64 0.86 -4.28 1.52
N ILE A 65 -0.04 -5.19 1.19
CA ILE A 65 -0.13 -5.83 -0.12
C ILE A 65 -1.38 -5.32 -0.82
N LEU A 66 -1.19 -4.82 -2.04
CA LEU A 66 -2.27 -4.37 -2.90
C LEU A 66 -2.17 -5.01 -4.29
N THR A 67 -3.32 -5.30 -4.88
CA THR A 67 -3.39 -5.74 -6.28
C THR A 67 -3.74 -4.55 -7.18
N MET A 68 -2.86 -4.19 -8.11
CA MET A 68 -3.10 -3.10 -9.05
C MET A 68 -4.16 -3.50 -10.09
N PRO A 69 -5.28 -2.76 -10.22
CA PRO A 69 -6.22 -2.97 -11.32
C PRO A 69 -5.54 -2.74 -12.67
N ASP A 70 -5.76 -3.64 -13.63
CA ASP A 70 -5.21 -3.59 -14.99
C ASP A 70 -3.69 -3.43 -15.08
N ASP A 71 -2.95 -3.87 -14.05
CA ASP A 71 -1.51 -3.68 -13.90
C ASP A 71 -1.09 -2.17 -13.98
N ASP A 72 -2.02 -1.26 -13.68
CA ASP A 72 -1.85 0.20 -13.81
C ASP A 72 -1.33 0.84 -12.52
N LYS A 73 -0.04 1.21 -12.52
CA LYS A 73 0.58 1.94 -11.39
C LYS A 73 0.01 3.36 -11.18
N THR A 74 -0.64 3.93 -12.19
CA THR A 74 -1.27 5.26 -12.10
C THR A 74 -2.69 5.17 -11.54
N HIS A 75 -3.14 3.97 -11.15
CA HIS A 75 -4.39 3.80 -10.44
C HIS A 75 -4.34 4.51 -9.07
N PRO A 76 -5.44 5.15 -8.59
CA PRO A 76 -5.44 5.88 -7.31
C PRO A 76 -4.86 5.12 -6.12
N ILE A 77 -5.14 3.82 -6.01
CA ILE A 77 -4.70 2.98 -4.89
C ILE A 77 -3.17 2.84 -4.79
N PRO A 78 -2.46 2.31 -5.82
CA PRO A 78 -1.00 2.22 -5.79
C PRO A 78 -0.32 3.60 -5.76
N ASP A 79 -0.89 4.59 -6.45
CA ASP A 79 -0.36 5.96 -6.53
C ASP A 79 -0.34 6.63 -5.14
N LEU A 80 -1.48 6.62 -4.43
CA LEU A 80 -1.57 7.16 -3.07
C LEU A 80 -0.75 6.34 -2.06
N THR A 81 -0.72 5.01 -2.20
CA THR A 81 0.12 4.16 -1.33
C THR A 81 1.60 4.49 -1.49
N GLY A 82 2.08 4.71 -2.72
CA GLY A 82 3.48 5.09 -2.99
C GLY A 82 3.86 6.49 -2.49
N TYR A 83 2.88 7.39 -2.33
CA TYR A 83 3.13 8.69 -1.69
C TYR A 83 3.33 8.59 -0.18
N ILE A 84 2.67 7.63 0.48
CA ILE A 84 2.71 7.47 1.94
C ILE A 84 3.85 6.54 2.36
N THR A 85 3.96 5.38 1.72
CA THR A 85 4.93 4.35 2.12
C THR A 85 6.36 4.69 1.68
N GLU A 86 7.34 4.14 2.39
CA GLU A 86 8.77 4.40 2.15
C GLU A 86 9.39 3.54 1.04
N GLY A 87 8.57 3.16 0.07
CA GLY A 87 8.98 2.33 -1.05
C GLY A 87 7.94 1.28 -1.40
N GLN A 88 8.22 0.56 -2.48
CA GLN A 88 7.34 -0.45 -3.01
C GLN A 88 8.14 -1.59 -3.64
N ILE A 89 7.61 -2.79 -3.54
CA ILE A 89 8.11 -3.98 -4.24
C ILE A 89 7.10 -4.31 -5.34
N ILE A 90 7.52 -4.15 -6.60
CA ILE A 90 6.65 -4.38 -7.75
C ILE A 90 6.83 -5.80 -8.27
N LEU A 91 5.75 -6.58 -8.24
CA LEU A 91 5.66 -7.86 -8.93
C LEU A 91 5.15 -7.65 -10.36
N GLN A 92 5.84 -8.20 -11.34
CA GLN A 92 5.44 -8.06 -12.75
C GLN A 92 4.94 -9.36 -13.37
N ARG A 93 3.81 -9.25 -14.08
CA ARG A 93 3.18 -10.35 -14.82
C ARG A 93 4.09 -10.96 -15.88
N ASN A 94 4.87 -10.15 -16.59
CA ASN A 94 5.77 -10.62 -17.65
C ASN A 94 6.91 -11.53 -17.12
N LEU A 95 7.46 -11.24 -15.93
CA LEU A 95 8.47 -12.07 -15.28
C LEU A 95 7.85 -13.39 -14.83
N HIS A 96 6.65 -13.33 -14.25
CA HIS A 96 5.91 -14.52 -13.86
C HIS A 96 5.61 -15.44 -15.07
N GLN A 97 5.15 -14.88 -16.19
CA GLN A 97 4.88 -15.62 -17.43
C GLN A 97 6.13 -16.28 -18.03
N LYS A 98 7.32 -15.75 -17.74
CA LYS A 98 8.61 -16.35 -18.13
C LYS A 98 9.07 -17.45 -17.18
N GLY A 99 8.29 -17.79 -16.15
CA GLY A 99 8.65 -18.78 -15.13
C GLY A 99 9.68 -18.28 -14.10
N ILE A 100 9.90 -16.96 -14.02
CA ILE A 100 10.85 -16.38 -13.06
C ILE A 100 10.20 -16.26 -11.68
N TYR A 101 10.88 -16.76 -10.65
CA TYR A 101 10.44 -16.69 -9.26
C TYR A 101 11.57 -16.22 -8.32
N PRO A 102 11.35 -15.20 -7.48
CA PRO A 102 10.15 -14.36 -7.42
C PRO A 102 10.06 -13.38 -8.62
N PRO A 103 8.85 -13.06 -9.14
CA PRO A 103 8.69 -12.19 -10.30
C PRO A 103 8.81 -10.69 -9.94
N ILE A 104 9.85 -10.31 -9.19
CA ILE A 104 10.09 -8.94 -8.72
C ILE A 104 10.80 -8.15 -9.81
N SER A 105 10.24 -6.99 -10.15
CA SER A 105 10.89 -6.03 -11.03
C SER A 105 11.69 -5.03 -10.22
N VAL A 106 13.01 -5.13 -10.29
CA VAL A 106 13.92 -4.29 -9.52
C VAL A 106 13.90 -2.82 -9.95
N LEU A 107 13.64 -2.54 -11.24
CA LEU A 107 13.69 -1.18 -11.79
C LEU A 107 12.63 -0.22 -11.20
N PRO A 108 11.33 -0.59 -11.11
CA PRO A 108 10.32 0.26 -10.48
C PRO A 108 10.18 0.05 -8.96
N SER A 109 10.89 -0.92 -8.38
CA SER A 109 10.89 -1.16 -6.94
C SER A 109 11.86 -0.20 -6.24
N LEU A 110 11.54 0.19 -5.02
CA LEU A 110 12.32 1.15 -4.24
C LEU A 110 12.21 0.83 -2.76
N SER A 111 13.27 1.07 -2.01
CA SER A 111 13.24 1.22 -0.55
C SER A 111 14.01 2.48 -0.19
N ARG A 112 13.35 3.47 0.41
CA ARG A 112 13.97 4.75 0.76
C ARG A 112 14.85 4.66 2.01
N LEU A 113 14.55 3.69 2.89
CA LEU A 113 15.27 3.45 4.14
C LEU A 113 16.44 2.45 3.98
N MET A 114 16.83 2.10 2.75
CA MET A 114 17.89 1.12 2.50
C MET A 114 19.28 1.62 2.92
N ASP A 115 19.52 2.92 2.78
CA ASP A 115 20.81 3.55 3.07
C ASP A 115 20.95 4.01 4.54
N GLU A 116 19.89 3.83 5.36
CA GLU A 116 19.88 4.13 6.79
C GLU A 116 20.42 2.95 7.63
#